data_AF-A0A365KAK1-F1
#
_entry.id   AF-A0A365KAK1-F1
#
_cell.length_a   1.000
_cell.length_b   1.000
_cell.length_c   1.000
_cell.angle_alpha   90.00
_cell.angle_beta   90.00
_cell.angle_gamma   90.00
#
_symmetry.space_group_name_H-M   'P 1'
#
loop_
_entity.id
_entity.type
_entity.pdbx_description
1 polymer ?
#
loop_
_entity_poly.entity_id
_entity_poly.type
_entity_poly.pdbx_seq_one_letter_code
_entity_poly.pdbx_strand_id
1 'polypeptide(L)'
;MSMQKIEQHDLVRDEYGNYYKVVGLHKDEDTLKAIEISNLYFETSFQYGASQITDPDKPVGVFLQEKLNEFVAGVESRERPVYGIKDLMVNKIEVYAVDITQPHPKREETV
;
A
#
# COMPACT_ATOMS: atom_id res chain seq x y z
N MET A 1 4.75 -16.68 -9.66
CA MET A 1 3.92 -15.59 -10.21
C MET A 1 4.83 -14.60 -10.92
N SER A 2 4.37 -13.96 -12.00
CA SER A 2 5.18 -12.95 -12.70
C SER A 2 5.08 -11.60 -11.98
N MET A 3 6.21 -11.06 -11.53
CA MET A 3 6.29 -9.75 -10.87
C MET A 3 6.08 -8.58 -11.84
N GLN A 4 6.11 -8.84 -13.15
CA GLN A 4 5.96 -7.83 -14.20
C GLN A 4 4.49 -7.38 -14.40
N LYS A 5 3.53 -8.07 -13.76
CA LYS A 5 2.09 -7.77 -13.84
C LYS A 5 1.55 -6.93 -12.67
N ILE A 6 2.43 -6.42 -11.82
CA ILE A 6 2.04 -5.53 -10.73
C ILE A 6 1.46 -4.23 -11.30
N GLU A 7 0.40 -3.76 -10.67
CA GLU A 7 -0.38 -2.58 -11.05
C GLU A 7 -0.43 -1.60 -9.88
N GLN A 8 -0.87 -0.36 -10.16
CA GLN A 8 -1.17 0.58 -9.09
C GLN A 8 -2.30 0.01 -8.22
N HIS A 9 -2.25 0.31 -6.92
CA HIS A 9 -3.16 -0.21 -5.89
C HIS A 9 -3.02 -1.70 -5.54
N ASP A 10 -2.11 -2.44 -6.19
CA ASP A 10 -1.71 -3.75 -5.66
C ASP A 10 -1.08 -3.62 -4.28
N LEU A 11 -1.10 -4.73 -3.55
CA LEU A 11 -0.50 -4.82 -2.24
C LEU A 11 0.88 -5.47 -2.30
N VAL A 12 1.78 -4.89 -1.53
CA VAL A 12 3.12 -5.39 -1.27
C VAL A 12 3.25 -5.66 0.22
N ARG A 13 3.88 -6.77 0.60
CA ARG A 13 4.12 -7.14 2.00
C ARG A 13 5.61 -7.32 2.27
N ASP A 14 6.09 -6.82 3.40
CA ASP A 14 7.45 -7.09 3.87
C ASP A 14 7.53 -8.38 4.71
N GLU A 15 8.73 -8.74 5.16
CA GLU A 15 8.95 -9.88 6.05
C GLU A 15 8.41 -9.70 7.48
N TYR A 16 8.08 -8.47 7.88
CA TYR A 16 7.59 -8.13 9.21
C TYR A 16 6.06 -8.11 9.29
N GLY A 17 5.38 -8.32 8.15
CA GLY A 17 3.92 -8.32 8.04
C GLY A 17 3.32 -6.94 7.77
N ASN A 18 4.13 -5.92 7.48
CA ASN A 18 3.62 -4.62 7.07
C ASN A 18 3.11 -4.69 5.62
N TYR A 19 1.98 -4.06 5.39
CA TYR A 19 1.39 -3.91 4.07
C TYR A 19 1.69 -2.53 3.50
N TYR A 20 1.91 -2.50 2.20
CA TYR A 20 2.18 -1.30 1.43
C TYR A 20 1.29 -1.32 0.18
N LYS A 21 0.83 -0.14 -0.21
CA LYS A 21 0.08 0.08 -1.44
C LYS A 21 1.06 0.53 -2.53
N VAL A 22 0.96 -0.04 -3.72
CA VAL A 22 1.69 0.48 -4.88
C VAL A 22 1.05 1.79 -5.33
N VAL A 23 1.82 2.87 -5.30
CA VAL A 23 1.39 4.24 -5.63
C VAL A 23 2.08 4.79 -6.88
N GLY A 24 3.04 4.06 -7.44
CA GLY A 24 3.75 4.43 -8.66
C GLY A 24 4.40 3.23 -9.31
N LEU A 25 4.47 3.25 -10.65
CA LEU A 25 5.11 2.23 -11.46
C LEU A 25 6.09 2.93 -12.40
N HIS A 26 7.32 2.44 -12.47
CA HIS A 26 8.35 2.92 -13.37
C HIS A 26 8.69 1.81 -14.35
N LYS A 27 8.26 2.00 -15.60
CA LYS A 27 8.46 1.06 -16.70
C LYS A 27 9.45 1.65 -17.70
N ASP A 28 10.30 0.78 -18.21
CA ASP A 28 11.16 1.03 -19.36
C ASP A 28 10.64 0.16 -20.50
N GLU A 29 10.10 0.82 -21.53
CA GLU A 29 9.24 0.20 -22.55
C GLU A 29 8.08 -0.57 -21.87
N ASP A 30 8.07 -1.91 -21.98
CA ASP A 30 7.07 -2.79 -21.37
C ASP A 30 7.59 -3.55 -20.13
N THR A 31 8.83 -3.30 -19.72
CA THR A 31 9.45 -3.98 -18.58
C THR A 31 9.37 -3.10 -17.34
N LEU A 32 8.80 -3.63 -16.27
CA LEU A 32 8.82 -2.95 -14.98
C LEU A 32 10.23 -2.98 -14.38
N LYS A 33 10.74 -1.79 -14.06
CA LYS A 33 12.06 -1.58 -13.45
C LYS A 33 11.97 -1.21 -12.00
N ALA A 34 10.98 -0.39 -11.63
CA ALA A 34 10.78 0.00 -10.25
C ALA A 34 9.32 0.23 -9.90
N ILE A 35 9.04 0.16 -8.62
CA ILE A 35 7.76 0.55 -8.04
C ILE A 35 7.99 1.54 -6.92
N GLU A 36 6.96 2.35 -6.68
CA GLU A 36 6.86 3.15 -5.48
C GLU A 36 5.75 2.61 -4.59
N ILE A 37 6.05 2.49 -3.31
CA ILE A 37 5.16 1.94 -2.32
C ILE A 37 4.97 2.93 -1.17
N SER A 38 3.74 3.01 -0.67
CA SER A 38 3.40 3.77 0.53
C SER A 38 2.87 2.82 1.59
N ASN A 39 3.25 3.04 2.85
CA ASN A 39 2.83 2.17 3.94
C ASN A 39 1.32 2.32 4.16
N LEU A 40 0.61 1.19 4.10
CA LEU A 40 -0.85 1.18 4.09
C LEU A 40 -1.44 1.70 5.41
N TYR A 41 -0.75 1.52 6.53
CA TYR A 41 -1.21 2.05 7.81
C TYR A 41 -1.19 3.59 7.84
N PHE A 42 -0.13 4.20 7.29
CA PHE A 42 -0.07 5.66 7.18
C PHE A 42 -1.11 6.20 6.21
N GLU A 43 -1.26 5.58 5.02
CA GLU A 43 -2.32 5.93 4.06
C GLU A 43 -3.72 5.88 4.72
N THR A 44 -4.00 4.81 5.46
CA THR A 44 -5.26 4.64 6.20
C THR A 44 -5.43 5.76 7.24
N SER A 45 -4.38 6.10 7.98
CA SER A 45 -4.43 7.17 8.99
C SER A 45 -4.70 8.56 8.40
N PHE A 46 -4.37 8.81 7.14
CA PHE A 46 -4.65 10.08 6.46
C PHE A 46 -6.08 10.14 5.90
N GLN A 47 -6.70 8.99 5.64
CA GLN A 47 -8.06 8.90 5.11
C GLN A 47 -9.13 9.01 6.19
N TYR A 48 -8.82 8.57 7.41
CA TYR A 48 -9.78 8.50 8.49
C TYR A 48 -9.44 9.43 9.66
N GLY A 49 -10.46 10.14 10.14
CA GLY A 49 -10.38 10.99 11.33
C GLY A 49 -11.01 10.33 12.56
N ALA A 50 -10.59 10.77 13.75
CA ALA A 50 -11.16 10.31 15.02
C ALA A 50 -12.68 10.59 15.13
N SER A 51 -13.18 11.59 14.41
CA SER A 51 -14.62 11.92 14.32
C SER A 51 -15.47 10.84 13.67
N GLN A 52 -14.88 9.88 12.96
CA GLN A 52 -15.58 8.77 12.31
C GLN A 52 -15.73 7.54 13.21
N ILE A 53 -15.18 7.59 14.43
CA ILE A 53 -15.30 6.52 15.42
C ILE A 53 -16.67 6.64 16.09
N THR A 54 -17.52 5.63 15.91
CA THR A 54 -18.87 5.59 16.49
C THR A 54 -18.89 5.12 17.94
N ASP A 55 -17.88 4.37 18.35
CA ASP A 55 -17.69 3.88 19.71
C ASP A 55 -16.74 4.80 20.48
N PRO A 56 -17.21 5.59 21.45
CA PRO A 56 -16.40 6.57 22.16
C PRO A 56 -15.26 5.95 23.00
N ASP A 57 -15.36 4.67 23.35
CA ASP A 57 -14.34 3.97 24.12
C ASP A 57 -13.31 3.26 23.22
N LYS A 58 -13.53 3.22 21.90
CA LYS A 58 -12.62 2.56 20.96
C LYS A 58 -11.38 3.42 20.72
N PRO A 59 -10.16 2.92 21.02
CA PRO A 59 -8.94 3.64 20.71
C PRO A 59 -8.77 3.84 19.19
N VAL A 60 -8.30 5.03 18.79
CA VAL A 60 -8.06 5.37 17.37
C VAL A 60 -7.19 4.34 16.67
N GLY A 61 -6.14 3.83 17.34
CA GLY A 61 -5.26 2.81 16.77
C GLY A 61 -5.98 1.51 16.42
N VAL A 62 -6.93 1.07 17.24
CA VAL A 62 -7.74 -0.14 16.98
C VAL A 62 -8.65 0.10 15.78
N PHE A 63 -9.30 1.26 15.72
CA PHE A 63 -10.13 1.64 14.59
C PHE A 63 -9.34 1.69 13.27
N LEU A 64 -8.14 2.29 13.26
CA LEU A 64 -7.29 2.33 12.07
C LEU A 64 -6.81 0.93 11.67
N GLN A 65 -6.51 0.05 12.63
CA GLN A 65 -6.16 -1.34 12.35
C GLN A 65 -7.33 -2.10 11.71
N GLU A 66 -8.57 -1.93 12.19
CA GLU A 66 -9.77 -2.50 11.58
C GLU A 66 -9.91 -2.03 10.13
N LYS A 67 -9.71 -0.73 9.86
CA LYS A 67 -9.78 -0.18 8.49
C LYS A 67 -8.68 -0.68 7.57
N LEU A 68 -7.46 -0.84 8.07
CA LEU A 68 -6.39 -1.48 7.31
C LEU A 68 -6.76 -2.93 6.95
N ASN A 69 -7.26 -3.70 7.92
CA ASN A 69 -7.64 -5.09 7.68
C ASN A 69 -8.80 -5.21 6.68
N GLU A 70 -9.79 -4.33 6.76
CA GLU A 70 -10.88 -4.22 5.76
C GLU A 70 -10.32 -3.96 4.35
N PHE A 71 -9.33 -3.05 4.22
CA PHE A 71 -8.70 -2.76 2.93
C PHE A 71 -7.94 -3.97 2.39
N VAL A 72 -7.14 -4.65 3.23
CA VAL A 72 -6.40 -5.86 2.84
C VAL A 72 -7.36 -6.95 2.36
N ALA A 73 -8.42 -7.25 3.11
CA ALA A 73 -9.44 -8.21 2.72
C ALA A 73 -10.15 -7.78 1.42
N GLY A 74 -10.38 -6.48 1.24
CA GLY A 74 -10.95 -5.91 0.02
C GLY A 74 -10.08 -6.11 -1.22
N VAL A 75 -8.75 -6.11 -1.08
CA VAL A 75 -7.83 -6.43 -2.20
C VAL A 75 -7.71 -7.92 -2.42
N GLU A 76 -7.59 -8.71 -1.34
CA GLU A 76 -7.50 -10.18 -1.42
C GLU A 76 -8.74 -10.79 -2.08
N SER A 77 -9.93 -10.23 -1.84
CA SER A 77 -11.18 -10.67 -2.47
C SER A 77 -11.27 -10.37 -3.98
N ARG A 78 -10.41 -9.49 -4.52
CA ARG A 78 -10.33 -9.17 -5.97
C ARG A 78 -9.43 -10.13 -6.75
N GLU A 79 -8.97 -11.20 -6.12
CA GLU A 79 -8.04 -12.20 -6.69
C GLU A 79 -6.72 -11.59 -7.22
N ARG A 80 -6.37 -10.37 -6.77
CA ARG A 80 -5.06 -9.77 -7.06
C ARG A 80 -4.01 -10.38 -6.12
N PRO A 81 -2.81 -10.67 -6.62
CA PRO A 81 -1.73 -11.21 -5.80
C PRO A 81 -1.19 -10.14 -4.83
N VAL A 82 -0.82 -10.57 -3.63
CA VAL A 82 -0.01 -9.79 -2.69
C VAL A 82 1.45 -10.13 -2.93
N TYR A 83 2.26 -9.15 -3.31
CA TYR A 83 3.66 -9.35 -3.67
C TYR A 83 4.58 -9.22 -2.45
N GLY A 84 5.61 -10.06 -2.34
CA GLY A 84 6.65 -9.87 -1.32
C GLY A 84 7.69 -8.83 -1.76
N ILE A 85 8.11 -7.92 -0.87
CA ILE A 85 9.21 -6.97 -1.17
C ILE A 85 10.48 -7.72 -1.62
N LYS A 86 10.82 -8.82 -0.94
CA LYS A 86 11.99 -9.63 -1.29
C LYS A 86 11.88 -10.25 -2.69
N ASP A 87 10.69 -10.69 -3.07
CA ASP A 87 10.46 -11.28 -4.40
C ASP A 87 10.66 -10.24 -5.50
N LEU A 88 10.19 -9.01 -5.28
CA LEU A 88 10.41 -7.89 -6.21
C LEU A 88 11.90 -7.60 -6.38
N MET A 89 12.64 -7.50 -5.28
CA MET A 89 14.09 -7.24 -5.31
C MET A 89 14.87 -8.35 -6.00
N VAL A 90 14.54 -9.63 -5.75
CA VAL A 90 15.16 -10.79 -6.42
C VAL A 90 14.92 -10.76 -7.92
N ASN A 91 13.78 -10.24 -8.36
CA ASN A 91 13.44 -10.05 -9.77
C ASN A 91 13.99 -8.74 -10.37
N LYS A 92 14.92 -8.06 -9.67
CA LYS A 92 15.55 -6.79 -10.09
C LYS A 92 14.55 -5.66 -10.30
N ILE A 93 13.44 -5.67 -9.57
CA ILE A 93 12.52 -4.53 -9.49
C ILE A 93 12.91 -3.72 -8.28
N GLU A 94 13.31 -2.48 -8.49
CA GLU A 94 13.64 -1.55 -7.41
C GLU A 94 12.37 -1.12 -6.68
N VAL A 95 12.49 -0.93 -5.36
CA VAL A 95 11.36 -0.58 -4.50
C VAL A 95 11.70 0.71 -3.77
N TYR A 96 10.94 1.76 -4.06
CA TYR A 96 11.06 3.06 -3.42
C TYR A 96 9.92 3.25 -2.43
N ALA A 97 10.24 3.30 -1.13
CA ALA A 97 9.25 3.62 -0.11
C ALA A 97 9.07 5.13 0.01
N VAL A 98 7.81 5.60 0.05
CA VAL A 98 7.50 7.01 0.28
C VAL A 98 8.01 7.43 1.65
N ASP A 99 8.71 8.56 1.70
CA ASP A 99 9.17 9.17 2.95
C ASP A 99 7.99 9.80 3.69
N ILE A 100 7.61 9.18 4.80
CA ILE A 100 6.48 9.59 5.65
C ILE A 100 6.73 10.90 6.39
N THR A 101 7.99 11.34 6.46
CA THR A 101 8.36 12.62 7.09
C THR A 101 8.19 13.80 6.14
N GLN A 102 8.04 13.54 4.85
CA GLN A 102 7.79 14.55 3.84
C GLN A 102 6.29 14.77 3.64
N PRO A 103 5.87 15.94 3.13
CA PRO A 103 4.48 16.15 2.74
C PRO A 103 4.01 15.02 1.84
N HIS A 104 2.86 14.44 2.17
CA HIS A 104 2.29 13.37 1.37
C HIS A 104 2.24 13.82 -0.09
N PRO A 105 2.78 13.03 -1.03
CA PRO A 105 2.68 13.38 -2.44
C PRO A 105 1.18 13.39 -2.76
N LYS A 106 0.60 14.59 -2.88
CA LYS A 106 -0.74 14.77 -3.44
C LYS A 106 -0.63 14.44 -4.91
N ARG A 107 -0.48 13.15 -5.24
CA ARG A 107 -0.71 12.68 -6.60
C ARG A 107 -2.19 12.85 -6.81
N GLU A 108 -2.53 13.61 -7.84
CA GLU A 108 -3.89 13.94 -8.23
C GLU A 108 -4.68 12.64 -8.45
N GLU A 109 -5.22 12.04 -7.37
CA GLU A 109 -6.40 11.21 -7.47
C GLU A 109 -7.51 12.20 -7.83
N THR A 110 -7.76 12.33 -9.12
CA THR A 110 -8.93 13.04 -9.66
C THR A 110 -10.15 12.60 -8.88
N VAL A 111 -10.75 13.57 -8.20
CA VAL A 111 -12.06 13.53 -7.53
C VAL A 111 -13.13 13.02 -8.50
#